data_AF-A0A7G8FVZ3-F1
#
_entry.id   AF-A0A7G8FVZ3-F1
#
_cell.length_a   1.000
_cell.length_b   1.000
_cell.length_c   1.000
_cell.angle_alpha   90.00
_cell.angle_beta   90.00
_cell.angle_gamma   90.00
#
_symmetry.space_group_name_H-M   'P 1'
#
loop_
_entity.id
_entity.type
_entity.pdbx_description
1 polymer ?
#
loop_
_entity_poly.entity_id
_entity_poly.type
_entity_poly.pdbx_seq_one_letter_code
_entity_poly.pdbx_strand_id
1 'polypeptide(L)' 'MNSSVLMEAIQRYQQDRLPRSLRLWVEATLELDPEEPVANLLPHPLTD' A
#
# COMPACT_ATOMS: atom_id res chain seq x y z
N MET A 1 14.06 -10.15 -3.97
CA MET A 1 13.42 -9.83 -5.26
C MET A 1 11.92 -10.00 -5.07
N ASN A 2 11.23 -8.99 -4.50
CA ASN A 2 9.75 -8.91 -4.33
C ASN A 2 9.34 -7.55 -3.74
N SER A 3 10.25 -6.82 -3.08
CA SER A 3 9.93 -5.54 -2.43
C SER A 3 9.59 -4.39 -3.39
N SER A 4 10.13 -4.36 -4.61
CA SER A 4 9.87 -3.25 -5.55
C SER A 4 8.42 -3.18 -6.01
N VAL A 5 7.81 -4.33 -6.34
CA VAL A 5 6.41 -4.39 -6.81
C VAL A 5 5.45 -4.02 -5.67
N LEU A 6 5.73 -4.48 -4.45
CA LEU A 6 4.94 -4.13 -3.28
C LEU A 6 5.05 -2.63 -2.95
N MET A 7 6.26 -2.05 -2.98
CA MET A 7 6.45 -0.61 -2.80
C MET A 7 5.74 0.22 -3.87
N GLU A 8 5.85 -0.17 -5.13
CA GLU A 8 5.18 0.51 -6.25
C GLU A 8 3.65 0.38 -6.16
N ALA A 9 3.13 -0.73 -5.65
CA ALA A 9 1.71 -0.93 -5.42
C ALA A 9 1.21 -0.07 -4.25
N ILE A 10 1.93 -0.01 -3.13
CA ILE A 10 1.59 0.87 -2.00
C ILE A 10 1.64 2.35 -2.41
N GLN A 11 2.68 2.77 -3.14
CA GLN A 11 2.81 4.16 -3.60
C GLN A 11 1.67 4.55 -4.54
N ARG A 12 1.28 3.68 -5.47
CA ARG A 12 0.13 3.91 -6.35
C ARG A 12 -1.21 3.80 -5.61
N TYR A 13 -1.30 2.97 -4.57
CA TYR A 13 -2.46 2.89 -3.68
C TYR A 13 -2.72 4.24 -3.02
N GLN A 14 -1.68 4.86 -2.45
CA GLN A 14 -1.76 6.18 -1.81
C GLN A 14 -2.13 7.30 -2.78
N GLN A 15 -1.72 7.18 -4.04
CA GLN A 15 -2.06 8.14 -5.09
C GLN A 15 -3.47 7.94 -5.69
N ASP A 16 -4.25 7.00 -5.15
CA ASP A 16 -5.56 6.58 -5.66
C ASP A 16 -5.54 6.16 -7.15
N ARG A 17 -4.36 5.78 -7.65
CA ARG A 17 -4.13 5.40 -9.06
C ARG A 17 -4.06 3.88 -9.24
N LEU A 18 -4.33 3.14 -8.17
CA LEU A 18 -4.26 1.69 -8.18
C LEU A 18 -5.59 1.08 -8.63
N PRO A 19 -5.60 0.17 -9.62
CA PRO A 19 -6.82 -0.53 -10.02
C PRO A 19 -7.33 -1.42 -8.89
N ARG A 20 -8.66 -1.62 -8.83
CA ARG A 20 -9.34 -2.35 -7.75
C ARG A 20 -8.75 -3.73 -7.46
N SER A 21 -8.35 -4.48 -8.50
CA SER A 21 -7.74 -5.80 -8.33
C SER A 21 -6.38 -5.74 -7.63
N LEU A 22 -5.59 -4.70 -7.87
CA LEU A 22 -4.32 -4.49 -7.16
C LEU A 22 -4.55 -3.96 -5.74
N ARG A 23 -5.59 -3.16 -5.50
CA ARG A 23 -5.99 -2.78 -4.12
C ARG A 23 -6.27 -4.03 -3.28
N LEU A 24 -7.12 -4.92 -3.80
CA LEU A 24 -7.45 -6.19 -3.12
C LEU A 24 -6.22 -7.08 -2.89
N TRP A 25 -5.27 -7.09 -3.84
CA TRP A 25 -4.01 -7.82 -3.65
C TRP A 25 -3.15 -7.19 -2.55
N VAL A 26 -3.01 -5.86 -2.52
CA VAL A 26 -2.28 -5.14 -1.47
C VAL A 26 -2.95 -5.36 -0.12
N GLU A 27 -4.27 -5.24 -0.05
CA GLU A 27 -5.08 -5.48 1.16
C GLU A 27 -4.93 -6.91 1.66
N ALA A 28 -4.98 -7.92 0.79
CA ALA A 28 -4.75 -9.31 1.17
C ALA A 28 -3.29 -9.62 1.52
N THR A 29 -2.33 -8.93 0.92
CA THR A 29 -0.88 -9.14 1.16
C THR A 29 -0.41 -8.46 2.44
N LEU A 30 -1.00 -7.32 2.78
CA LEU A 30 -0.67 -6.52 3.97
C LEU A 30 -1.70 -6.70 5.10
N GLU A 31 -2.70 -7.54 4.88
CA GLU A 31 -3.81 -7.80 5.81
C GLU A 31 -4.49 -6.50 6.27
N LEU A 32 -4.76 -5.60 5.32
CA LEU A 32 -5.33 -4.29 5.61
C LEU A 32 -6.86 -4.36 5.63
N ASP A 33 -7.43 -3.70 6.63
CA ASP A 33 -8.86 -3.50 6.69
C ASP A 33 -9.32 -2.45 5.66
N PRO A 34 -10.31 -2.76 4.80
CA PRO A 34 -10.83 -1.82 3.80
C PRO A 34 -11.58 -0.64 4.45
N GLU A 35 -11.89 -0.75 5.74
CA GLU A 35 -12.53 0.28 6.55
C GLU A 35 -11.52 1.25 7.17
N GLU A 36 -10.23 0.89 7.21
CA GLU A 36 -9.19 1.77 7.74
C GLU A 36 -8.65 2.71 6.65
N PRO A 37 -8.55 4.03 6.94
CA PRO A 37 -7.91 4.95 6.03
C PRO A 37 -6.44 4.56 5.90
N VAL A 38 -6.03 4.22 4.68
CA VAL A 38 -4.68 3.76 4.31
C VAL A 38 -3.67 4.92 4.30
N ALA A 39 -3.76 5.80 5.29
CA ALA A 39 -3.03 7.05 5.33
C ALA A 39 -1.52 6.84 5.56
N ASN A 40 -1.08 5.72 6.15
CA ASN A 40 0.30 5.56 6.62
C ASN A 40 0.89 4.15 6.42
N LEU A 41 0.61 3.49 5.29
CA LEU A 41 1.19 2.18 4.98
C LEU A 41 2.71 2.18 4.77
N LEU A 42 3.28 3.31 4.35
CA LEU A 42 4.73 3.43 4.22
C LEU A 42 5.29 3.84 5.58
N PRO A 43 6.34 3.17 6.09
CA PRO A 43 7.05 3.69 7.24
C PRO A 43 7.55 5.08 6.85
N HIS A 44 7.11 6.11 7.58
CA HIS A 44 7.76 7.40 7.49
C HIS A 44 9.24 7.15 7.80
N PRO A 45 10.19 7.65 6.99
CA PRO A 45 11.56 7.68 7.45
C PRO A 45 11.53 8.44 8.78
N LEU A 46 11.81 7.73 9.87
CA LEU A 46 11.99 8.30 11.20
C LEU A 46 13.04 9.40 11.04
N THR A 47 12.57 10.63 10.89
CA THR A 47 13.44 11.80 10.79
C THR A 47 13.68 12.20 12.24
N ASP A 48 14.81 11.73 12.77
CA ASP A 48 15.53 12.37 13.88
C ASP A 48 16.26 13.61 13.33
#